data_AF-A0A653JZY2-F1
#
_entry.id   AF-A0A653JZY2-F1
#
_cell.length_a   1.000
_cell.length_b   1.000
_cell.length_c   1.000
_cell.angle_alpha   90.00
_cell.angle_beta   90.00
_cell.angle_gamma   90.00
#
_symmetry.space_group_name_H-M   'P 1'
#
loop_
_entity.id
_entity.type
_entity.pdbx_description
1 polymer ?
#
loop_
_entity_poly.entity_id
_entity_poly.type
_entity_poly.pdbx_seq_one_letter_code
_entity_poly.pdbx_strand_id
1 'polypeptide(L)' 'MKADRIDYSTSATEIILKGNASVIMDGSSISAETLRYNLTVGDIEAQGVPNKRVQMIIPPQKNAQMKPLIRSQ' A
#
# COMPACT_ATOMS: atom_id res chain seq x y z
N MET A 1 -0.86 -2.24 10.00
CA MET A 1 0.15 -1.22 9.66
C MET A 1 1.33 -1.38 10.63
N LYS A 2 2.57 -1.20 10.19
CA LYS A 2 3.79 -1.26 11.02
C LYS A 2 4.83 -0.24 10.52
N ALA A 3 5.62 0.31 11.44
CA ALA A 3 6.74 1.22 11.14
C ALA A 3 7.59 1.43 12.41
N ASP A 4 8.77 2.04 12.26
CA ASP A 4 9.63 2.47 13.38
C ASP A 4 8.96 3.62 14.16
N ARG A 5 8.24 4.51 13.45
CA ARG A 5 7.44 5.60 14.03
C ARG A 5 6.09 5.74 13.33
N ILE A 6 5.05 6.02 14.12
CA ILE A 6 3.69 6.29 13.64
C ILE A 6 3.26 7.64 14.21
N ASP A 7 3.02 8.61 13.32
CA ASP A 7 2.45 9.92 13.65
C ASP A 7 0.97 9.92 13.25
N TYR A 8 0.08 10.32 14.18
CA TYR A 8 -1.35 10.49 13.91
C TYR A 8 -1.73 11.95 14.09
N SER A 9 -2.43 12.52 13.12
CA SER A 9 -2.90 13.89 13.15
C SER A 9 -4.40 13.94 12.94
N THR A 10 -5.12 14.48 13.93
CA THR A 10 -6.56 14.73 13.84
C THR A 10 -6.89 15.98 13.03
N SER A 11 -5.99 16.98 13.00
CA SER A 11 -6.18 18.22 12.26
C SER A 11 -5.98 18.03 10.75
N ALA A 12 -4.98 17.22 10.37
CA ALA A 12 -4.73 16.86 8.98
C ALA A 12 -5.51 15.59 8.55
N THR A 13 -6.17 14.91 9.50
CA THR A 13 -6.95 13.69 9.26
C THR A 13 -6.11 12.63 8.52
N GLU A 14 -4.93 12.33 9.07
CA GLU A 14 -3.98 11.40 8.44
C GLU A 14 -3.14 10.60 9.45
N ILE A 15 -2.60 9.48 8.97
CA ILE A 15 -1.56 8.69 9.64
C ILE A 15 -0.30 8.73 8.78
N ILE A 16 0.86 9.04 9.38
CA ILE A 16 2.16 8.98 8.72
C ILE A 16 3.01 7.90 9.40
N LEU A 17 3.39 6.89 8.64
CA LEU A 17 4.29 5.82 9.02
C LEU A 17 5.70 6.17 8.52
N LYS A 18 6.71 6.16 9.39
CA LYS A 18 8.11 6.49 9.05
C LYS A 18 9.06 5.40 9.52
N GLY A 19 10.02 5.05 8.66
CA GLY A 19 11.01 4.00 8.90
C GLY A 19 10.40 2.62 8.75
N ASN A 20 10.90 1.84 7.79
CA ASN A 20 10.47 0.45 7.52
C ASN A 20 8.94 0.29 7.49
N ALA A 21 8.25 1.26 6.90
CA ALA A 21 6.80 1.34 6.91
C ALA A 21 6.18 0.23 6.05
N SER A 22 5.13 -0.40 6.55
CA SER A 22 4.38 -1.43 5.83
C SER A 22 2.89 -1.45 6.17
N VAL A 23 2.07 -1.69 5.15
CA VAL A 23 0.62 -1.78 5.25
C VAL A 23 0.12 -2.98 4.44
N ILE A 24 -0.91 -3.65 4.96
CA ILE A 24 -1.70 -4.65 4.23
C ILE A 24 -3.10 -4.07 4.06
N MET A 25 -3.61 -4.02 2.82
CA MET A 25 -4.97 -3.60 2.47
C MET A 25 -5.53 -4.58 1.47
N ASP A 26 -6.71 -5.14 1.76
CA ASP A 26 -7.42 -6.04 0.85
C ASP A 26 -6.55 -7.19 0.30
N GLY A 27 -5.67 -7.71 1.15
CA GLY A 27 -4.71 -8.76 0.81
C GLY A 27 -3.49 -8.31 0.00
N SER A 28 -3.48 -7.07 -0.50
CA SER A 28 -2.29 -6.43 -1.08
C SER A 28 -1.38 -5.87 0.01
N SER A 29 -0.08 -5.80 -0.26
CA SER A 29 0.89 -5.20 0.67
C SER A 29 1.69 -4.08 0.01
N ILE A 30 2.03 -3.08 0.81
CA ILE A 30 2.90 -1.97 0.43
C ILE A 30 3.98 -1.84 1.50
N SER A 31 5.24 -1.69 1.09
CA SER A 31 6.36 -1.34 1.96
C SER A 31 7.16 -0.17 1.39
N ALA A 32 7.61 0.74 2.26
CA ALA A 32 8.32 1.96 1.89
C ALA A 32 9.10 2.53 3.09
N GLU A 33 9.87 3.60 2.88
CA GLU A 33 10.46 4.35 3.99
C GLU A 33 9.38 5.19 4.71
N THR A 34 8.50 5.84 3.94
CA THR A 34 7.36 6.60 4.46
C THR A 34 6.06 6.17 3.78
N LEU A 35 4.98 6.00 4.57
CA LEU A 35 3.62 5.85 4.06
C LEU A 35 2.71 6.90 4.71
N ARG A 36 1.95 7.65 3.90
CA ARG A 36 0.91 8.57 4.36
C ARG A 36 -0.45 7.97 4.02
N TYR A 37 -1.30 7.78 5.03
CA TYR A 37 -2.66 7.32 4.88
C TYR A 37 -3.63 8.45 5.21
N ASN A 38 -4.38 8.90 4.22
CA ASN A 38 -5.40 9.92 4.40
C ASN A 38 -6.68 9.26 4.94
N LEU A 39 -7.15 9.71 6.10
CA LEU A 39 -8.34 9.16 6.74
C LEU A 39 -9.64 9.72 6.19
N THR A 40 -9.58 10.78 5.36
CA THR A 40 -10.74 11.37 4.71
C THR A 40 -11.14 10.59 3.46
N VAL A 41 -10.18 10.31 2.58
CA VAL A 41 -10.44 9.65 1.27
C VAL A 41 -9.98 8.20 1.22
N GLY A 42 -9.14 7.76 2.16
CA GLY A 42 -8.67 6.38 2.23
C GLY A 42 -7.51 6.04 1.29
N ASP A 43 -6.81 7.03 0.73
CA ASP A 43 -5.64 6.80 -0.13
C ASP A 43 -4.35 6.55 0.66
N ILE A 44 -3.41 5.88 0.00
CA ILE A 44 -2.04 5.70 0.52
C ILE A 44 -1.05 6.29 -0.48
N GLU A 45 -0.22 7.21 0.02
CA GLU A 45 0.97 7.67 -0.67
C GLU A 45 2.20 7.00 -0.07
N ALA A 46 3.07 6.45 -0.93
CA ALA A 46 4.28 5.75 -0.54
C ALA A 46 5.51 6.44 -1.10
N GLN A 47 6.51 6.67 -0.24
CA GLN A 47 7.76 7.31 -0.63
C GLN A 47 8.97 6.48 -0.18
N GLY A 48 9.86 6.23 -1.14
CA GLY A 48 11.18 5.66 -0.89
C GLY A 48 12.23 6.74 -0.64
N VAL A 49 13.44 6.30 -0.31
CA VAL A 49 14.64 7.14 -0.19
C VAL A 49 15.76 6.50 -1.02
N PRO A 50 16.90 7.17 -1.25
CA PRO A 50 18.05 6.52 -1.88
C PRO A 50 18.35 5.17 -1.21
N ASN A 51 18.53 4.12 -2.01
CA ASN A 51 18.78 2.74 -1.57
C ASN A 51 17.63 2.02 -0.82
N LYS A 52 16.46 2.64 -0.63
CA LYS A 52 15.24 1.97 -0.14
C LYS A 52 14.04 2.37 -0.98
N ARG A 53 13.61 1.46 -1.85
CA ARG A 53 12.51 1.69 -2.81
C ARG A 53 11.16 1.30 -2.23
N VAL A 54 10.11 1.86 -2.81
CA VAL A 54 8.73 1.39 -2.57
C VAL A 54 8.56 0.02 -3.22
N GLN A 55 7.90 -0.91 -2.52
CA GLN A 55 7.45 -2.18 -3.05
C GLN A 55 5.94 -2.31 -2.84
N MET A 56 5.24 -2.77 -3.87
CA MET A 56 3.83 -3.13 -3.82
C MET A 56 3.66 -4.57 -4.32
N ILE A 57 2.91 -5.37 -3.57
CA ILE A 57 2.54 -6.73 -3.95
C ILE A 57 1.02 -6.80 -4.01
N ILE A 58 0.50 -7.11 -5.18
CA ILE A 58 -0.93 -7.37 -5.42
C ILE A 58 -1.06 -8.85 -5.74
N PRO A 59 -1.46 -9.70 -4.79
CA PRO A 59 -1.64 -11.11 -5.04
C PRO A 59 -2.76 -11.37 -6.05
N PRO A 60 -2.72 -12.51 -6.77
CA PRO A 60 -3.84 -12.94 -7.60
C PRO A 60 -5.12 -13.05 -6.76
N GLN A 61 -6.23 -12.53 -7.29
CA GLN A 61 -7.52 -12.66 -6.63
C GLN A 61 -7.98 -14.12 -6.67
N LYS A 62 -8.25 -14.72 -5.50
CA LYS A 62 -8.64 -16.14 -5.36
C LYS A 62 -9.89 -16.53 -6.18
N ASN A 63 -10.73 -15.56 -6.56
CA ASN A 63 -11.97 -15.76 -7.30
C ASN A 63 -11.99 -15.07 -8.67
N ALA A 64 -10.84 -14.68 -9.22
CA ALA A 64 -10.79 -14.23 -10.61
C ALA A 64 -11.08 -15.44 -11.51
N GLN A 65 -12.33 -15.59 -11.94
CA GLN A 65 -12.67 -16.50 -13.04
C GLN A 65 -11.96 -15.97 -14.28
N MET A 66 -10.81 -16.57 -14.60
CA MET A 66 -10.13 -16.31 -15.86
C MET A 66 -11.05 -16.80 -16.98
N LYS A 67 -11.68 -15.88 -17.71
CA LYS A 67 -12.35 -16.23 -18.96
C LYS A 67 -11.27 -16.71 -19.94
N PRO A 68 -11.40 -17.92 -20.51
CA PRO A 68 -10.46 -18.41 -21.51
C PRO A 68 -10.36 -17.39 -22.65
N LEU A 69 -9.14 -17.08 -23.07
CA LEU A 69 -8.92 -16.37 -24.32
C LEU A 69 -9.31 -17.31 -25.46
N ILE A 70 -10.52 -17.16 -26.01
CA ILE A 70 -10.91 -17.87 -27.22
C ILE A 70 -10.18 -17.21 -28.38
N ARG A 71 -9.15 -17.88 -28.91
CA ARG A 71 -8.57 -17.52 -30.20
C ARG A 71 -9.51 -18.01 -31.29
N SER A 72 -10.17 -17.09 -31.99
CA SER A 72 -10.84 -17.39 -33.26
C SER A 72 -9.76 -17.76 -34.28
N GLN A 73 -9.77 -19.02 -34.73
CA GLN A 73 -9.07 -19.45 -35.94
C GLN A 73 -9.87 -19.04 -37.18
#